data_AF-A0A6A4YUC4-F1
#
_entry.id   AF-A0A6A4YUC4-F1
#
_cell.length_a   1.000
_cell.length_b   1.000
_cell.length_c   1.000
_cell.angle_alpha   90.00
_cell.angle_beta   90.00
_cell.angle_gamma   90.00
#
_symmetry.space_group_name_H-M   'P 1'
#
loop_
_entity.id
_entity.type
_entity.pdbx_description
1 polymer ?
#
loop_
_entity_poly.entity_id
_entity_poly.type
_entity_poly.pdbx_seq_one_letter_code
_entity_poly.pdbx_strand_id
1 'polypeptide(L)'
;FPGNDISYVPSRQFKDCCAECTSTYGCNFYVWTDYNSGTCWLKSKQGSDKVLSFGSRAAFAPGGGVASTCSPVEVNTDYTGEDIAGVAGPLDTCCDACKANEKCNAYSWFNGVCYLKGKRHGASPNSHVQSARVYKCAAPQVNTDYVGNDIGSVVAEAAEDCCAVCRSTAKCKAYSYAQGVCYLKSAKGVTKSNGGVTSATVA
;
A
#
# COMPACT_ATOMS: atom_id res chain seq x y z
N PHE A 1 -21.82 0.19 -1.52
CA PHE A 1 -20.91 0.27 -0.35
C PHE A 1 -20.13 1.57 -0.45
N PRO A 2 -20.63 2.67 0.14
CA PRO A 2 -19.89 3.93 0.18
C PRO A 2 -18.67 3.84 1.10
N GLY A 3 -17.61 4.56 0.75
CA GLY A 3 -16.37 4.69 1.53
C GLY A 3 -15.48 3.44 1.55
N ASN A 4 -14.36 3.53 2.29
CA ASN A 4 -13.31 2.51 2.38
C ASN A 4 -12.58 2.21 1.06
N ASP A 5 -12.71 3.09 0.07
CA ASP A 5 -11.96 3.07 -1.18
C ASP A 5 -10.46 3.28 -0.91
N ILE A 6 -9.63 2.35 -1.39
CA ILE A 6 -8.16 2.42 -1.37
C ILE A 6 -7.68 3.18 -2.60
N SER A 7 -8.22 2.81 -3.76
CA SER A 7 -7.90 3.36 -5.06
C SER A 7 -9.04 3.06 -6.03
N TYR A 8 -8.95 3.60 -7.23
CA TYR A 8 -9.80 3.23 -8.34
C TYR A 8 -8.96 2.89 -9.57
N VAL A 9 -9.44 1.94 -10.36
CA VAL A 9 -8.82 1.54 -11.62
C VAL A 9 -9.85 1.68 -12.74
N PRO A 10 -9.57 2.46 -13.80
CA PRO A 10 -10.40 2.47 -14.99
C PRO A 10 -10.47 1.07 -15.58
N SER A 11 -11.69 0.53 -15.73
CA SER A 11 -11.88 -0.82 -16.25
C SER A 11 -13.26 -0.98 -16.87
N ARG A 12 -13.29 -1.37 -18.14
CA ARG A 12 -14.53 -1.51 -18.90
C ARG A 12 -15.36 -2.70 -18.47
N GLN A 13 -14.81 -3.67 -17.73
CA GLN A 13 -15.54 -4.89 -17.36
C GLN A 13 -15.38 -5.26 -15.89
N PHE A 14 -16.50 -5.54 -15.23
CA PHE A 14 -16.56 -5.99 -13.83
C PHE A 14 -15.62 -7.17 -13.51
N LYS A 15 -15.43 -8.09 -14.45
CA LYS A 15 -14.59 -9.28 -14.26
C LYS A 15 -13.11 -8.94 -14.03
N ASP A 16 -12.64 -7.81 -14.55
CA ASP A 16 -11.23 -7.42 -14.46
C ASP A 16 -10.90 -6.85 -13.07
N CYS A 17 -11.90 -6.31 -12.36
CA CYS A 17 -11.73 -5.74 -11.02
C CYS A 17 -11.18 -6.73 -9.98
N CYS A 18 -11.39 -8.03 -10.19
CA CYS A 18 -10.88 -9.06 -9.29
C CYS A 18 -9.35 -9.05 -9.27
N ALA A 19 -8.72 -9.05 -10.45
CA ALA A 19 -7.27 -9.07 -10.58
C ALA A 19 -6.65 -7.80 -9.96
N GLU A 20 -7.26 -6.65 -10.25
CA GLU A 20 -6.85 -5.35 -9.68
C GLU A 20 -6.95 -5.33 -8.16
N CYS A 21 -8.03 -5.88 -7.59
CA CYS A 21 -8.15 -5.97 -6.14
C CYS A 21 -7.11 -6.93 -5.56
N THR A 22 -6.89 -8.10 -6.15
CA THR A 22 -5.90 -9.07 -5.65
C THR A 22 -4.45 -8.57 -5.73
N SER A 23 -4.13 -7.68 -6.67
CA SER A 23 -2.80 -7.04 -6.77
C SER A 23 -2.66 -5.79 -5.90
N THR A 24 -3.78 -5.26 -5.38
CA THR A 24 -3.80 -4.05 -4.56
C THR A 24 -3.70 -4.39 -3.10
N TYR A 25 -2.61 -3.93 -2.48
CA TYR A 25 -2.37 -4.12 -1.06
C TYR A 25 -3.53 -3.57 -0.20
N GLY A 26 -4.06 -4.45 0.66
CA GLY A 26 -5.18 -4.12 1.54
C GLY A 26 -6.57 -4.19 0.89
N CYS A 27 -6.69 -4.51 -0.41
CA CYS A 27 -8.00 -4.66 -1.04
C CYS A 27 -8.67 -5.98 -0.65
N ASN A 28 -9.86 -5.88 -0.09
CA ASN A 28 -10.66 -7.01 0.37
C ASN A 28 -11.84 -7.29 -0.56
N PHE A 29 -12.39 -6.23 -1.17
CA PHE A 29 -13.51 -6.32 -2.10
C PHE A 29 -13.49 -5.11 -3.03
N TYR A 30 -14.25 -5.19 -4.11
CA TYR A 30 -14.34 -4.13 -5.10
C TYR A 30 -15.79 -3.86 -5.48
N VAL A 31 -16.05 -2.62 -5.89
CA VAL A 31 -17.32 -2.19 -6.47
C VAL A 31 -17.01 -1.66 -7.87
N TRP A 32 -17.67 -2.19 -8.89
CA TRP A 32 -17.62 -1.64 -10.23
C TRP A 32 -18.84 -0.78 -10.51
N THR A 33 -18.64 0.34 -11.19
CA THR A 33 -19.70 1.22 -11.69
C THR A 33 -19.47 1.55 -13.16
N ASP A 34 -20.49 2.08 -13.82
CA ASP A 34 -20.45 2.57 -15.21
C ASP A 34 -19.75 3.93 -15.39
N TYR A 35 -19.26 4.51 -14.28
CA TYR A 35 -18.48 5.75 -14.29
C TYR A 35 -17.29 5.64 -15.24
N ASN A 36 -17.08 6.67 -16.07
CA ASN A 36 -16.01 6.74 -17.09
C ASN A 36 -15.91 5.51 -18.01
N SER A 37 -17.05 4.99 -18.47
CA SER A 37 -17.12 3.75 -19.28
C SER A 37 -16.68 2.49 -18.53
N GLY A 38 -16.72 2.53 -17.19
CA GLY A 38 -16.36 1.43 -16.31
C GLY A 38 -15.21 1.79 -15.37
N THR A 39 -15.46 1.68 -14.05
CA THR A 39 -14.45 1.94 -13.01
C THR A 39 -14.55 0.89 -11.91
N CYS A 40 -13.41 0.31 -11.53
CA CYS A 40 -13.27 -0.55 -10.35
C CYS A 40 -12.85 0.30 -9.15
N TRP A 41 -13.72 0.44 -8.16
CA TRP A 41 -13.42 1.00 -6.86
C TRP A 41 -12.90 -0.11 -5.95
N LEU A 42 -11.61 -0.06 -5.59
CA LEU A 42 -10.93 -1.08 -4.80
C LEU A 42 -11.03 -0.72 -3.32
N LYS A 43 -11.44 -1.64 -2.46
CA LYS A 43 -11.93 -1.28 -1.12
C LYS A 43 -11.35 -2.16 -0.03
N SER A 44 -10.98 -1.53 1.09
CA SER A 44 -10.27 -2.17 2.22
C SER A 44 -11.17 -2.89 3.20
N LYS A 45 -12.43 -2.49 3.36
CA LYS A 45 -13.39 -3.19 4.24
C LYS A 45 -14.82 -2.92 3.81
N GLN A 46 -15.68 -3.92 3.92
CA GLN A 46 -17.10 -3.71 3.70
C GLN A 46 -17.64 -2.87 4.87
N GLY A 47 -18.11 -1.66 4.60
CA GLY A 47 -18.84 -0.85 5.58
C GLY A 47 -20.19 -1.49 5.95
N SER A 48 -20.77 -1.05 7.05
CA SER A 48 -22.12 -1.44 7.50
C SER A 48 -23.23 -0.93 6.57
N ASP A 49 -22.98 0.17 5.85
CA ASP A 49 -24.00 0.83 5.03
C ASP A 49 -24.07 0.21 3.62
N LYS A 50 -25.11 -0.61 3.39
CA LYS A 50 -25.48 -1.08 2.05
C LYS A 50 -26.46 -0.09 1.44
N VAL A 51 -26.03 0.56 0.35
CA VAL A 51 -26.87 1.48 -0.43
C VAL A 51 -27.16 0.86 -1.79
N LEU A 52 -28.43 0.86 -2.21
CA LEU A 52 -28.85 0.48 -3.55
C LEU A 52 -28.34 1.53 -4.55
N SER A 53 -27.65 1.07 -5.59
CA SER A 53 -27.15 1.90 -6.68
C SER A 53 -27.30 1.13 -7.98
N PHE A 54 -28.12 1.65 -8.90
CA PHE A 54 -28.35 1.03 -10.20
C PHE A 54 -27.06 1.03 -11.04
N GLY A 55 -26.81 -0.05 -11.78
CA GLY A 55 -25.61 -0.22 -12.59
C GLY A 55 -24.35 -0.64 -11.82
N SER A 56 -24.37 -0.59 -10.49
CA SER A 56 -23.24 -0.98 -9.65
C SER A 56 -23.20 -2.49 -9.38
N ARG A 57 -22.01 -3.08 -9.38
CA ARG A 57 -21.78 -4.50 -9.05
C ARG A 57 -20.65 -4.61 -8.02
N ALA A 58 -20.79 -5.47 -7.02
CA ALA A 58 -19.76 -5.66 -6.00
C ALA A 58 -19.41 -7.13 -5.83
N ALA A 59 -18.14 -7.42 -5.56
CA ALA A 59 -17.69 -8.77 -5.21
C ALA A 59 -16.48 -8.72 -4.28
N PHE A 60 -16.34 -9.78 -3.49
CA PHE A 60 -15.13 -10.03 -2.71
C PHE A 60 -14.07 -10.66 -3.62
N ALA A 61 -12.83 -10.22 -3.48
CA ALA A 61 -11.72 -10.87 -4.15
C ALA A 61 -11.44 -12.22 -3.46
N PRO A 62 -11.15 -13.30 -4.22
CA PRO A 62 -10.65 -14.56 -3.65
C PRO A 62 -9.35 -14.29 -2.90
N GLY A 63 -9.26 -14.77 -1.65
CA GLY A 63 -8.16 -14.40 -0.77
C GLY A 63 -8.18 -12.93 -0.35
N GLY A 64 -9.30 -12.21 -0.51
CA GLY A 64 -9.44 -10.81 -0.11
C GLY A 64 -8.94 -10.59 1.31
N GLY A 65 -7.80 -9.90 1.42
CA GLY A 65 -7.08 -9.70 2.67
C GLY A 65 -5.74 -10.41 2.79
N VAL A 66 -5.35 -11.25 1.83
CA VAL A 66 -3.94 -11.59 1.66
C VAL A 66 -3.23 -10.34 1.16
N ALA A 67 -2.65 -9.62 2.11
CA ALA A 67 -1.61 -8.65 1.90
C ALA A 67 -0.64 -9.15 0.81
N SER A 68 -0.78 -8.70 -0.45
CA SER A 68 0.33 -8.78 -1.38
C SER A 68 1.48 -8.08 -0.68
N THR A 69 2.52 -8.80 -0.30
CA THR A 69 3.65 -8.25 0.46
C THR A 69 4.48 -7.29 -0.36
N CYS A 70 4.20 -7.14 -1.65
CA CYS A 70 4.88 -6.23 -2.56
C CYS A 70 3.86 -5.46 -3.40
N SER A 71 4.18 -4.21 -3.70
CA SER A 71 3.39 -3.41 -4.64
C SER A 71 3.54 -3.94 -6.06
N PRO A 72 2.63 -3.57 -6.99
CA PRO A 72 2.92 -3.68 -8.41
C PRO A 72 4.27 -3.04 -8.75
N VAL A 73 4.95 -3.62 -9.75
CA VAL A 73 6.24 -3.11 -10.23
C VAL A 73 6.00 -1.81 -11.00
N GLU A 74 6.71 -0.75 -10.59
CA GLU A 74 6.78 0.53 -11.28
C GLU A 74 7.92 0.47 -12.31
N VAL A 75 7.56 0.38 -13.59
CA VAL A 75 8.53 0.41 -14.69
C VAL A 75 9.11 1.79 -14.88
N ASN A 76 10.33 1.86 -15.42
CA ASN A 76 11.05 3.09 -15.71
C ASN A 76 11.19 4.04 -14.51
N THR A 77 11.26 3.47 -13.30
CA THR A 77 11.19 4.22 -12.05
C THR A 77 12.28 3.73 -11.13
N ASP A 78 13.13 4.66 -10.70
CA ASP A 78 14.12 4.41 -9.65
C ASP A 78 13.63 5.02 -8.33
N TYR A 79 13.60 4.19 -7.30
CA TYR A 79 13.36 4.68 -5.95
C TYR A 79 14.64 5.29 -5.39
N THR A 80 14.61 6.57 -5.06
CA THR A 80 15.76 7.21 -4.41
C THR A 80 15.82 6.77 -2.94
N GLY A 81 17.04 6.61 -2.40
CA GLY A 81 17.24 6.24 -1.00
C GLY A 81 18.50 5.44 -0.75
N GLU A 82 18.59 4.87 0.45
CA GLU A 82 19.72 4.07 0.90
C GLU A 82 19.55 2.60 0.48
N ASP A 83 20.44 2.15 -0.41
CA ASP A 83 20.63 0.74 -0.72
C ASP A 83 21.36 0.06 0.44
N ILE A 84 20.68 -0.89 1.07
CA ILE A 84 21.21 -1.63 2.23
C ILE A 84 21.83 -2.98 1.82
N ALA A 85 21.54 -3.46 0.61
CA ALA A 85 22.13 -4.66 0.03
C ALA A 85 21.88 -4.73 -1.48
N GLY A 86 22.76 -5.40 -2.21
CA GLY A 86 22.53 -5.83 -3.60
C GLY A 86 22.43 -7.35 -3.67
N VAL A 87 21.37 -7.87 -4.28
CA VAL A 87 21.17 -9.31 -4.47
C VAL A 87 21.09 -9.61 -5.96
N ALA A 88 22.00 -10.43 -6.48
CA ALA A 88 21.96 -10.84 -7.87
C ALA A 88 20.76 -11.75 -8.14
N GLY A 89 20.03 -11.49 -9.22
CA GLY A 89 18.87 -12.28 -9.60
C GLY A 89 17.94 -11.57 -10.60
N PRO A 90 16.99 -12.32 -11.19
CA PRO A 90 15.93 -11.75 -12.01
C PRO A 90 14.95 -10.92 -11.15
N LEU A 91 14.24 -10.00 -11.79
CA LEU A 91 13.34 -9.03 -11.14
C LEU A 91 12.29 -9.67 -10.21
N ASP A 92 11.74 -10.80 -10.60
CA ASP A 92 10.69 -11.52 -9.86
C ASP A 92 11.17 -12.04 -8.50
N THR A 93 12.49 -12.22 -8.32
CA THR A 93 13.08 -12.63 -7.02
C THR A 93 13.28 -11.47 -6.04
N CYS A 94 13.19 -10.21 -6.47
CA CYS A 94 13.52 -9.07 -5.62
C CYS A 94 12.56 -8.88 -4.45
N CYS A 95 11.27 -9.19 -4.66
CA CYS A 95 10.27 -9.14 -3.59
C CYS A 95 10.63 -10.12 -2.47
N ASP A 96 11.00 -11.36 -2.81
CA ASP A 96 11.40 -12.39 -1.84
C ASP A 96 12.72 -12.05 -1.14
N ALA A 97 13.71 -11.57 -1.90
CA ALA A 97 14.98 -11.10 -1.34
C ALA A 97 14.77 -9.96 -0.33
N CYS A 98 13.91 -8.99 -0.66
CA CYS A 98 13.57 -7.90 0.25
C CYS A 98 12.79 -8.40 1.46
N LYS A 99 11.85 -9.33 1.31
CA LYS A 99 11.13 -9.94 2.45
C LYS A 99 12.09 -10.60 3.43
N ALA A 100 13.05 -11.36 2.93
CA ALA A 100 14.05 -12.05 3.74
C ALA A 100 14.99 -11.09 4.49
N ASN A 101 15.23 -9.88 3.97
CA ASN A 101 16.03 -8.87 4.65
C ASN A 101 15.14 -8.00 5.55
N GLU A 102 15.21 -8.18 6.87
CA GLU A 102 14.38 -7.44 7.84
C GLU A 102 14.39 -5.92 7.65
N LYS A 103 15.55 -5.31 7.31
CA LYS A 103 15.66 -3.86 7.14
C LYS A 103 15.09 -3.35 5.82
N CYS A 104 14.84 -4.24 4.84
CA CYS A 104 14.35 -3.84 3.53
C CYS A 104 12.85 -3.50 3.55
N ASN A 105 12.47 -2.46 2.80
CA ASN A 105 11.10 -1.97 2.64
C ASN A 105 10.73 -1.66 1.18
N ALA A 106 11.69 -1.68 0.26
CA ALA A 106 11.48 -1.51 -1.16
C ALA A 106 12.69 -2.05 -1.93
N TYR A 107 12.61 -2.13 -3.25
CA TYR A 107 13.76 -2.44 -4.09
C TYR A 107 13.73 -1.63 -5.39
N SER A 108 14.91 -1.39 -5.97
CA SER A 108 15.07 -1.05 -7.39
C SER A 108 15.85 -2.19 -8.05
N TRP A 109 15.34 -2.73 -9.15
CA TRP A 109 16.05 -3.74 -9.94
C TRP A 109 16.71 -3.07 -11.15
N PHE A 110 18.00 -3.36 -11.35
CA PHE A 110 18.77 -2.90 -12.49
C PHE A 110 19.83 -3.94 -12.85
N ASN A 111 19.91 -4.26 -14.15
CA ASN A 111 20.97 -5.11 -14.73
C ASN A 111 21.23 -6.43 -13.96
N GLY A 112 20.16 -7.14 -13.59
CA GLY A 112 20.27 -8.43 -12.90
C GLY A 112 20.58 -8.33 -11.40
N VAL A 113 20.42 -7.16 -10.79
CA VAL A 113 20.63 -6.95 -9.36
C VAL A 113 19.42 -6.27 -8.73
N CYS A 114 18.93 -6.84 -7.63
CA CYS A 114 17.95 -6.24 -6.72
C CYS A 114 18.69 -5.35 -5.70
N TYR A 115 18.60 -4.04 -5.86
CA TYR A 115 19.08 -3.07 -4.89
C TYR A 115 18.02 -2.88 -3.81
N LEU A 116 18.20 -3.58 -2.70
CA LEU A 116 17.30 -3.59 -1.55
C LEU A 116 17.43 -2.28 -0.79
N LYS A 117 16.30 -1.65 -0.49
CA LYS A 117 16.23 -0.31 0.11
C LYS A 117 15.69 -0.36 1.52
N GLY A 118 16.40 0.29 2.43
CA GLY A 118 15.95 0.45 3.82
C GLY A 118 14.71 1.33 3.91
N LYS A 119 14.59 2.33 3.05
CA LYS A 119 13.44 3.23 2.91
C LYS A 119 13.42 3.85 1.51
N ARG A 120 12.23 4.23 1.05
CA ARG A 120 12.03 5.04 -0.15
C ARG A 120 11.98 6.51 0.24
N HIS A 121 12.82 7.34 -0.36
CA HIS A 121 12.82 8.80 -0.16
C HIS A 121 11.99 9.55 -1.20
N GLY A 122 11.84 8.95 -2.38
CA GLY A 122 11.08 9.48 -3.50
C GLY A 122 11.19 8.52 -4.68
N ALA A 123 10.72 8.97 -5.84
CA ALA A 123 10.85 8.26 -7.10
C ALA A 123 11.35 9.20 -8.20
N SER A 124 12.23 8.72 -9.05
CA SER A 124 12.73 9.44 -10.23
C SER A 124 12.57 8.59 -11.50
N PRO A 125 12.29 9.21 -12.66
CA PRO A 125 12.24 8.48 -13.92
C PRO A 125 13.61 7.92 -14.31
N ASN A 126 13.66 6.63 -14.66
CA ASN A 126 14.84 5.98 -15.21
C ASN A 126 14.43 4.76 -16.04
N SER A 127 14.63 4.82 -17.37
CA SER A 127 14.16 3.81 -18.34
C SER A 127 14.73 2.39 -18.18
N HIS A 128 15.71 2.19 -17.31
CA HIS A 128 16.34 0.89 -17.11
C HIS A 128 16.05 0.27 -15.75
N VAL A 129 15.33 0.98 -14.89
CA VAL A 129 15.08 0.58 -13.51
C VAL A 129 13.62 0.22 -13.31
N GLN A 130 13.38 -0.85 -12.56
CA GLN A 130 12.05 -1.29 -12.17
C GLN A 130 12.00 -1.40 -10.65
N SER A 131 11.06 -0.71 -10.02
CA SER A 131 11.02 -0.60 -8.56
C SER A 131 9.70 -1.09 -7.99
N ALA A 132 9.72 -1.57 -6.75
CA ALA A 132 8.49 -1.86 -6.02
C ALA A 132 8.69 -1.65 -4.51
N ARG A 133 7.61 -1.29 -3.83
CA ARG A 133 7.54 -1.26 -2.37
C ARG A 133 7.32 -2.68 -1.85
N VAL A 134 7.85 -2.95 -0.66
CA VAL A 134 7.68 -4.22 0.04
C VAL A 134 7.02 -3.95 1.38
N TYR A 135 5.77 -4.38 1.48
CA TYR A 135 4.89 -4.15 2.63
C TYR A 135 5.18 -5.17 3.73
N LYS A 136 5.58 -4.64 4.89
CA LYS A 136 5.92 -5.43 6.09
C LYS A 136 5.16 -5.01 7.33
N CYS A 137 4.16 -4.16 7.15
CA CYS A 137 3.21 -3.77 8.19
C CYS A 137 1.91 -4.54 8.00
N ALA A 138 0.96 -4.37 8.91
CA ALA A 138 -0.40 -4.82 8.66
C ALA A 138 -1.01 -4.09 7.45
N ALA A 139 -2.07 -4.67 6.88
CA ALA A 139 -2.82 -4.03 5.81
C ALA A 139 -3.34 -2.64 6.26
N PRO A 140 -3.26 -1.60 5.42
CA PRO A 140 -3.65 -0.25 5.81
C PRO A 140 -5.17 -0.18 5.94
N GLN A 141 -5.62 0.44 7.02
CA GLN A 141 -7.02 0.72 7.31
C GLN A 141 -7.33 2.10 6.77
N VAL A 142 -7.94 2.14 5.58
CA VAL A 142 -8.35 3.40 4.95
C VAL A 142 -9.54 4.00 5.70
N ASN A 143 -9.64 5.32 5.66
CA ASN A 143 -10.62 6.14 6.36
C ASN A 143 -10.68 5.86 7.87
N THR A 144 -9.55 5.48 8.45
CA THR A 144 -9.45 5.04 9.83
C THR A 144 -8.27 5.74 10.48
N ASP A 145 -8.55 6.49 11.53
CA ASP A 145 -7.55 7.13 12.36
C ASP A 145 -7.32 6.33 13.64
N TYR A 146 -6.04 6.11 13.99
CA TYR A 146 -5.63 5.61 15.30
C TYR A 146 -5.39 6.80 16.23
N VAL A 147 -6.28 7.03 17.19
CA VAL A 147 -6.25 8.25 18.01
C VAL A 147 -5.12 8.19 19.05
N GLY A 148 -4.30 9.25 19.10
CA GLY A 148 -3.25 9.47 20.10
C GLY A 148 -2.00 8.60 19.94
N ASN A 149 -1.19 8.53 20.99
CA ASN A 149 0.09 7.80 21.05
C ASN A 149 1.18 8.28 20.07
N ASP A 150 1.05 9.48 19.52
CA ASP A 150 2.03 10.05 18.60
C ASP A 150 3.39 10.23 19.27
N ILE A 151 4.44 9.77 18.60
CA ILE A 151 5.84 9.89 19.03
C ILE A 151 6.68 10.73 18.07
N GLY A 152 6.08 11.22 16.99
CA GLY A 152 6.71 12.05 15.99
C GLY A 152 5.94 12.02 14.68
N SER A 153 6.37 12.82 13.72
CA SER A 153 5.81 12.83 12.38
C SER A 153 6.88 13.07 11.33
N VAL A 154 6.63 12.56 10.12
CA VAL A 154 7.49 12.80 8.95
C VAL A 154 6.62 13.05 7.73
N VAL A 155 7.14 13.79 6.75
CA VAL A 155 6.51 13.91 5.43
C VAL A 155 6.68 12.59 4.67
N ALA A 156 5.64 12.18 3.95
CA ALA A 156 5.66 11.04 3.05
C ALA A 156 4.75 11.27 1.85
N GLU A 157 5.08 10.66 0.72
CA GLU A 157 4.28 10.76 -0.49
C GLU A 157 3.06 9.83 -0.44
N ALA A 158 3.16 8.72 0.29
CA ALA A 158 2.11 7.71 0.40
C ALA A 158 2.04 7.10 1.81
N ALA A 159 0.87 6.59 2.18
CA ALA A 159 0.65 5.93 3.47
C ALA A 159 1.55 4.69 3.64
N GLU A 160 1.88 4.07 2.53
CA GLU A 160 2.74 2.91 2.38
C GLU A 160 4.17 3.20 2.84
N ASP A 161 4.67 4.42 2.60
CA ASP A 161 6.04 4.79 3.00
C ASP A 161 6.15 4.95 4.53
N CYS A 162 5.03 5.26 5.20
CA CYS A 162 4.99 5.33 6.67
C CYS A 162 5.37 4.01 7.34
N CYS A 163 5.10 2.88 6.69
CA CYS A 163 5.49 1.57 7.19
C CYS A 163 7.02 1.48 7.36
N ALA A 164 7.77 1.84 6.32
CA ALA A 164 9.23 1.80 6.35
C ALA A 164 9.81 2.71 7.44
N VAL A 165 9.28 3.93 7.53
CA VAL A 165 9.70 4.92 8.52
C VAL A 165 9.42 4.40 9.93
N CYS A 166 8.21 3.92 10.20
CA CYS A 166 7.84 3.41 11.51
C CYS A 166 8.70 2.19 11.91
N ARG A 167 8.96 1.25 10.99
CA ARG A 167 9.85 0.11 11.24
C ARG A 167 11.29 0.51 11.58
N SER A 168 11.75 1.64 11.05
CA SER A 168 13.06 2.21 11.38
C SER A 168 13.07 3.13 12.62
N THR A 169 11.90 3.45 13.17
CA THR A 169 11.75 4.38 14.30
C THR A 169 11.57 3.62 15.60
N ALA A 170 12.51 3.80 16.53
CA ALA A 170 12.45 3.17 17.84
C ALA A 170 11.10 3.43 18.52
N LYS A 171 10.51 2.36 19.09
CA LYS A 171 9.21 2.36 19.77
C LYS A 171 7.99 2.62 18.89
N CYS A 172 8.13 2.79 17.58
CA CYS A 172 6.98 2.92 16.69
C CYS A 172 6.31 1.57 16.46
N LYS A 173 5.00 1.48 16.72
CA LYS A 173 4.16 0.28 16.58
C LYS A 173 2.95 0.49 15.68
N ALA A 174 2.70 1.72 15.26
CA ALA A 174 1.63 2.06 14.33
C ALA A 174 1.90 3.42 13.67
N TYR A 175 1.15 3.72 12.61
CA TYR A 175 1.11 5.05 12.03
C TYR A 175 -0.31 5.43 11.60
N SER A 176 -0.58 6.74 11.53
CA SER A 176 -1.70 7.32 10.76
C SER A 176 -1.10 8.22 9.68
N TYR A 177 -1.47 8.03 8.42
CA TYR A 177 -1.09 8.91 7.31
C TYR A 177 -2.24 9.86 7.00
N ALA A 178 -1.97 11.16 6.95
CA ALA A 178 -2.94 12.18 6.58
C ALA A 178 -2.24 13.38 5.95
N GLN A 179 -2.78 13.89 4.83
CA GLN A 179 -2.31 15.12 4.17
C GLN A 179 -0.79 15.15 3.89
N GLY A 180 -0.22 14.04 3.42
CA GLY A 180 1.22 13.98 3.12
C GLY A 180 2.12 13.75 4.35
N VAL A 181 1.54 13.45 5.52
CA VAL A 181 2.28 13.29 6.77
C VAL A 181 2.00 11.94 7.40
N CYS A 182 3.07 11.21 7.75
CA CYS A 182 3.04 10.04 8.61
C CYS A 182 3.13 10.48 10.07
N TYR A 183 2.09 10.25 10.85
CA TYR A 183 2.08 10.39 12.30
C TYR A 183 2.45 9.06 12.92
N LEU A 184 3.69 8.94 13.41
CA LEU A 184 4.27 7.74 13.98
C LEU A 184 3.78 7.57 15.42
N LYS A 185 3.38 6.35 15.78
CA LYS A 185 2.70 6.07 17.05
C LYS A 185 3.35 4.94 17.81
N SER A 186 3.40 5.08 19.14
CA SER A 186 3.94 4.06 20.04
C SER A 186 3.03 2.84 20.26
N ALA A 187 1.75 2.96 19.92
CA ALA A 187 0.75 1.90 20.00
C ALA A 187 -0.44 2.19 19.07
N LYS A 188 -1.22 1.14 18.77
CA LYS A 188 -2.55 1.31 18.16
C LYS A 188 -3.52 1.85 19.22
N GLY A 189 -3.94 3.10 19.06
CA GLY A 189 -5.00 3.70 19.88
C GLY A 189 -6.41 3.23 19.49
N VAL A 190 -7.41 3.92 20.04
CA VAL A 190 -8.82 3.74 19.62
C VAL A 190 -8.96 4.11 18.15
N THR A 191 -9.73 3.34 17.39
CA THR A 191 -9.98 3.60 15.97
C THR A 191 -11.18 4.52 15.78
N LYS A 192 -11.04 5.58 14.96
CA LYS A 192 -12.12 6.49 14.57
C LYS A 192 -12.26 6.55 13.05
N SER A 193 -13.50 6.61 12.55
CA SER A 193 -13.76 6.85 11.12
C SER A 193 -13.34 8.27 10.73
N ASN A 194 -12.48 8.40 9.72
CA ASN A 194 -12.01 9.70 9.23
C ASN A 194 -11.60 9.61 7.75
N GLY A 195 -12.36 10.26 6.86
CA GLY A 195 -12.29 10.17 5.40
C GLY A 195 -10.98 10.58 4.70
N GLY A 196 -9.95 10.99 5.46
CA GLY A 196 -8.65 11.40 4.93
C GLY A 196 -7.45 10.75 5.62
N VAL A 197 -7.69 9.71 6.42
CA VAL A 197 -6.66 9.06 7.23
C VAL A 197 -6.54 7.58 6.88
N THR A 198 -5.31 7.13 6.65
CA THR A 198 -4.98 5.72 6.45
C THR A 198 -4.02 5.27 7.54
N SER A 199 -4.38 4.26 8.32
CA SER A 199 -3.58 3.81 9.46
C SER A 199 -3.19 2.34 9.38
N ALA A 200 -2.01 1.97 9.86
CA ALA A 200 -1.62 0.56 9.98
C ALA A 200 -0.80 0.30 11.24
N THR A 201 -0.79 -0.95 11.69
CA THR A 201 0.10 -1.41 12.77
C THR A 201 1.39 -1.98 12.21
N VAL A 202 2.45 -1.84 12.99
CA VAL A 202 3.78 -2.37 12.71
C VAL A 202 4.08 -3.44 13.76
N ALA A 203 4.53 -4.61 13.31
CA ALA A 203 4.91 -5.71 14.18
C ALA A 203 6.31 -5.48 14.77
#